data_AF-A0A166WRV7-F1
#
_entry.id   AF-A0A166WRV7-F1
#
_cell.length_a   1.000
_cell.length_b   1.000
_cell.length_c   1.000
_cell.angle_alpha   90.00
_cell.angle_beta   90.00
_cell.angle_gamma   90.00
#
_symmetry.space_group_name_H-M   'P 1'
#
loop_
_entity.id
_entity.type
_entity.pdbx_description
1 polymer ?
#
loop_
_entity_poly.entity_id
_entity_poly.type
_entity_poly.pdbx_seq_one_letter_code
_entity_poly.pdbx_strand_id
1 'polypeptide(L)'
;MQLESRHVIDPRNTARVQCKAHNQLTTADRSPPNACQSVAVMDIQILSDLHLESPKAYDLYNIPPKASYLALLGDIGNVVAHKDDILSFLTRHLRQFKAILFVPGNHEAYHSSWAETMAVLREFEEQVERDGSLGQFAVLDRGTYRPPGLDTVILGCSLFSHVPKERGMAIEMGVNDFFLIKDWTVADHNNAHQRDLSWLNDEVAMLEGQCTTTNIIILTHWSPSQLPAVTDPKHIGSPITSGFSTNLVDERCFTSYKVKTWAFGHTHYNCHVEMERENGAGMLRLLANQRGYYFAQADGFDVGKTIRL
;
A
#
# COMPACT_ATOMS: atom_id res chain seq x y z
N MET A 1 9.92 -37.54 69.19
CA MET A 1 10.24 -36.17 68.75
C MET A 1 8.91 -35.45 68.63
N GLN A 2 8.46 -34.67 69.62
CA GLN A 2 9.01 -33.39 70.11
C GLN A 2 9.01 -32.28 69.05
N LEU A 3 8.62 -31.02 69.32
CA LEU A 3 7.88 -30.40 70.45
C LEU A 3 7.44 -28.98 69.96
N GLU A 4 6.19 -28.57 70.27
CA GLU A 4 5.76 -27.20 70.72
C GLU A 4 6.03 -25.94 69.85
N SER A 5 5.39 -24.76 70.03
CA SER A 5 4.46 -24.16 71.05
C SER A 5 3.49 -23.16 70.35
N ARG A 6 2.20 -22.96 70.69
CA ARG A 6 1.54 -22.25 71.85
C ARG A 6 1.92 -20.75 71.96
N HIS A 7 1.04 -19.74 72.15
CA HIS A 7 -0.33 -19.59 72.74
C HIS A 7 -1.28 -18.70 71.85
N VAL A 8 -2.63 -18.63 71.90
CA VAL A 8 -3.68 -18.25 72.92
C VAL A 8 -3.50 -16.82 73.53
N ILE A 9 -4.49 -15.92 73.82
CA ILE A 9 -5.96 -15.99 74.13
C ILE A 9 -6.76 -14.73 73.59
N ASP A 10 -8.11 -14.83 73.55
CA ASP A 10 -9.19 -13.82 73.29
C ASP A 10 -9.50 -12.91 74.54
N PRO A 11 -10.60 -12.11 74.72
CA PRO A 11 -11.40 -11.17 73.87
C PRO A 11 -11.51 -9.70 74.37
N ARG A 12 -12.04 -8.82 73.49
CA ARG A 12 -12.96 -7.66 73.72
C ARG A 12 -12.80 -6.71 74.93
N ASN A 13 -12.68 -5.41 74.64
CA ASN A 13 -13.46 -4.36 75.34
C ASN A 13 -13.78 -3.15 74.43
N THR A 14 -14.84 -2.40 74.75
CA THR A 14 -15.46 -1.34 73.94
C THR A 14 -15.16 0.08 74.44
N ALA A 15 -14.98 1.05 73.52
CA ALA A 15 -15.30 2.47 73.76
C ALA A 15 -15.48 3.28 72.46
N ARG A 16 -16.54 4.08 72.37
CA ARG A 16 -16.73 5.16 71.37
C ARG A 16 -16.06 6.44 71.86
N VAL A 17 -15.38 7.20 70.99
CA VAL A 17 -15.43 8.67 70.98
C VAL A 17 -15.36 9.17 69.53
N GLN A 18 -16.23 10.11 69.15
CA GLN A 18 -16.16 10.87 67.89
C GLN A 18 -15.49 12.22 68.13
N CYS A 19 -14.73 12.76 67.16
CA CYS A 19 -15.05 14.02 66.46
C CYS A 19 -13.85 14.73 65.79
N LYS A 20 -14.12 15.23 64.58
CA LYS A 20 -13.60 16.48 63.97
C LYS A 20 -12.09 16.60 63.76
N ALA A 21 -11.64 16.16 62.58
CA ALA A 21 -10.51 16.80 61.90
C ALA A 21 -10.95 18.14 61.30
N HIS A 22 -10.15 19.20 61.49
CA HIS A 22 -10.20 20.41 60.66
C HIS A 22 -9.16 20.26 59.55
N ASN A 23 -9.58 20.41 58.29
CA ASN A 23 -8.69 20.34 57.14
C ASN A 23 -8.67 21.72 56.46
N GLN A 24 -7.57 22.46 56.58
CA GLN A 24 -7.36 23.69 55.82
C GLN A 24 -6.75 23.35 54.47
N LEU A 25 -7.48 23.58 53.39
CA LEU A 25 -6.92 23.51 52.04
C LEU A 25 -6.13 24.79 51.74
N THR A 26 -4.84 24.65 51.47
CA THR A 26 -4.05 25.66 50.76
C THR A 26 -4.22 25.44 49.25
N THR A 27 -4.56 26.51 48.52
CA THR A 27 -4.73 26.47 47.07
C THR A 27 -3.37 26.54 46.37
N ALA A 28 -2.85 25.39 45.97
CA ALA A 28 -1.71 25.31 45.06
C ALA A 28 -2.17 25.45 43.60
N ASP A 29 -1.47 26.30 42.87
CA ASP A 29 -1.65 26.59 41.44
C ASP A 29 -1.61 25.29 40.59
N ARG A 30 -2.53 25.18 39.64
CA ARG A 30 -2.61 24.06 38.70
C ARG A 30 -2.69 24.59 37.27
N SER A 31 -1.53 24.69 36.65
CA SER A 31 -1.42 24.68 35.19
C SER A 31 -2.10 23.42 34.62
N PRO A 32 -2.83 23.52 33.51
CA PRO A 32 -3.55 22.38 32.96
C PRO A 32 -2.58 21.32 32.43
N PRO A 33 -2.89 20.02 32.57
CA PRO A 33 -2.05 18.96 32.01
C PRO A 33 -2.01 19.08 30.48
N ASN A 34 -0.86 18.75 29.90
CA ASN A 34 -0.60 18.79 28.46
C ASN A 34 -1.79 18.27 27.65
N ALA A 35 -2.17 19.02 26.63
CA ALA A 35 -3.05 18.52 25.59
C ALA A 35 -2.49 17.20 25.08
N CYS A 36 -3.28 16.13 25.19
CA CYS A 36 -2.97 14.87 24.53
C CYS A 36 -2.85 15.20 23.04
N GLN A 37 -1.62 15.18 22.52
CA GLN A 37 -1.41 15.23 21.08
C GLN A 37 -2.14 14.02 20.52
N SER A 38 -3.27 14.25 19.84
CA SER A 38 -3.89 13.19 19.08
C SER A 38 -2.83 12.71 18.10
N VAL A 39 -2.41 11.45 18.25
CA VAL A 39 -1.59 10.79 17.24
C VAL A 39 -2.41 10.89 15.95
N ALA A 40 -1.99 11.79 15.06
CA ALA A 40 -2.69 12.00 13.82
C ALA A 40 -2.62 10.67 13.08
N VAL A 41 -3.78 10.03 12.89
CA VAL A 41 -3.86 8.72 12.26
C VAL A 41 -3.22 8.86 10.89
N MET A 42 -2.06 8.23 10.72
CA MET A 42 -1.30 8.32 9.49
C MET A 42 -1.92 7.37 8.49
N ASP A 43 -2.86 7.88 7.71
CA ASP A 43 -3.47 7.14 6.61
C ASP A 43 -2.70 7.37 5.31
N ILE A 44 -2.83 6.41 4.40
CA ILE A 44 -2.51 6.52 2.97
C ILE A 44 -3.79 6.29 2.14
N GLN A 45 -4.03 7.17 1.18
CA GLN A 45 -5.14 7.10 0.22
C GLN A 45 -4.70 6.24 -0.96
N ILE A 46 -5.51 5.27 -1.39
CA ILE A 46 -5.14 4.28 -2.42
C ILE A 46 -5.98 4.49 -3.67
N LEU A 47 -5.35 4.74 -4.83
CA LEU A 47 -6.03 4.86 -6.13
C LEU A 47 -5.20 4.18 -7.23
N SER A 48 -5.86 3.68 -8.26
CA SER A 48 -5.24 3.12 -9.47
C SER A 48 -6.17 3.19 -10.67
N ASP A 49 -5.64 2.86 -11.85
CA ASP A 49 -6.42 2.66 -13.07
C ASP A 49 -7.29 3.88 -13.39
N LEU A 50 -6.74 5.07 -13.20
CA LEU A 50 -7.43 6.35 -13.43
C LEU A 50 -7.63 6.64 -14.92
N HIS A 51 -6.79 6.09 -15.80
CA HIS A 51 -6.81 6.26 -17.25
C HIS A 51 -7.04 7.71 -17.71
N LEU A 52 -6.21 8.64 -17.22
CA LEU A 52 -6.33 10.06 -17.53
C LEU A 52 -5.86 10.42 -18.94
N GLU A 53 -5.33 9.45 -19.70
CA GLU A 53 -4.92 9.56 -21.10
C GLU A 53 -6.09 9.49 -22.10
N SER A 54 -7.19 8.80 -21.75
CA SER A 54 -8.25 8.44 -22.72
C SER A 54 -9.68 8.55 -22.12
N PRO A 55 -10.37 9.70 -22.31
CA PRO A 55 -9.87 10.94 -22.90
C PRO A 55 -8.88 11.66 -21.96
N LYS A 56 -8.03 12.53 -22.52
CA LYS A 56 -7.16 13.41 -21.73
C LYS A 56 -7.95 14.17 -20.67
N ALA A 57 -7.62 13.95 -19.40
CA ALA A 57 -8.31 14.51 -18.24
C ALA A 57 -7.38 14.91 -17.07
N TYR A 58 -6.07 15.03 -17.32
CA TYR A 58 -5.05 15.36 -16.31
C TYR A 58 -5.24 16.74 -15.65
N ASP A 59 -5.86 17.69 -16.33
CA ASP A 59 -6.20 19.03 -15.84
C ASP A 59 -7.56 19.04 -15.11
N LEU A 60 -8.52 18.23 -15.59
CA LEU A 60 -9.88 18.14 -15.06
C LEU A 60 -10.00 17.23 -13.81
N TYR A 61 -9.22 16.15 -13.73
CA TYR A 61 -9.32 15.19 -12.64
C TYR A 61 -8.60 15.69 -11.38
N ASN A 62 -9.29 15.62 -10.25
CA ASN A 62 -8.80 16.10 -8.96
C ASN A 62 -9.03 15.04 -7.88
N ILE A 63 -7.97 14.61 -7.22
CA ILE A 63 -8.02 13.72 -6.06
C ILE A 63 -8.19 14.59 -4.81
N PRO A 64 -9.36 14.60 -4.14
CA PRO A 64 -9.50 15.31 -2.88
C PRO A 64 -8.65 14.62 -1.80
N PRO A 65 -7.78 15.33 -1.06
CA PRO A 65 -6.94 14.72 -0.04
C PRO A 65 -7.80 14.18 1.12
N LYS A 66 -7.75 12.87 1.32
CA LYS A 66 -8.36 12.15 2.46
C LYS A 66 -7.35 11.58 3.44
N ALA A 67 -6.06 11.68 3.12
CA ALA A 67 -4.95 11.10 3.87
C ALA A 67 -3.71 12.00 3.82
N SER A 68 -2.67 11.67 4.61
CA SER A 68 -1.37 12.37 4.52
C SER A 68 -0.57 11.94 3.29
N TYR A 69 -0.73 10.70 2.85
CA TYR A 69 0.00 10.10 1.74
C TYR A 69 -0.99 9.64 0.67
N LEU A 70 -0.55 9.61 -0.58
CA LEU A 70 -1.32 9.07 -1.72
C LEU A 70 -0.50 7.96 -2.38
N ALA A 71 -1.07 6.77 -2.52
CA ALA A 71 -0.55 5.72 -3.38
C ALA A 71 -1.29 5.77 -4.73
N LEU A 72 -0.53 5.80 -5.81
CA LEU A 72 -1.00 5.65 -7.19
C LEU A 72 -0.44 4.34 -7.74
N LEU A 73 -1.31 3.33 -7.88
CA LEU A 73 -0.92 1.94 -8.16
C LEU A 73 -1.05 1.58 -9.63
N GLY A 74 -0.41 2.39 -10.48
CA GLY A 74 -0.38 2.25 -11.93
C GLY A 74 -1.65 2.67 -12.65
N ASP A 75 -1.53 2.76 -13.97
CA ASP A 75 -2.55 3.14 -14.94
C ASP A 75 -3.20 4.51 -14.63
N ILE A 76 -2.34 5.46 -14.25
CA ILE A 76 -2.69 6.87 -14.11
C ILE A 76 -2.69 7.55 -15.48
N GLY A 77 -1.72 7.20 -16.32
CA GLY A 77 -1.73 7.43 -17.76
C GLY A 77 -0.34 7.57 -18.39
N ASN A 78 -0.29 7.78 -19.71
CA ASN A 78 0.97 7.68 -20.48
C ASN A 78 2.02 8.72 -20.05
N VAL A 79 3.17 8.25 -19.55
CA VAL A 79 4.22 9.12 -18.98
C VAL A 79 4.95 9.91 -20.05
N VAL A 80 5.35 9.25 -21.14
CA VAL A 80 6.18 9.91 -22.17
C VAL A 80 5.32 10.63 -23.19
N ALA A 81 4.26 9.99 -23.67
CA ALA A 81 3.35 10.59 -24.65
C ALA A 81 2.63 11.85 -24.11
N HIS A 82 2.31 11.88 -22.81
CA HIS A 82 1.60 12.98 -22.15
C HIS A 82 2.42 13.64 -21.02
N LYS A 83 3.77 13.68 -21.15
CA LYS A 83 4.71 14.14 -20.11
C LYS A 83 4.27 15.41 -19.39
N ASP A 84 4.03 16.50 -20.12
CA ASP A 84 3.70 17.78 -19.50
C ASP A 84 2.35 17.74 -18.74
N ASP A 85 1.37 16.98 -19.24
CA ASP A 85 0.05 16.83 -18.65
C ASP A 85 0.11 16.03 -17.34
N ILE A 86 0.75 14.86 -17.36
CA ILE A 86 0.83 13.96 -16.19
C ILE A 86 1.76 14.52 -15.10
N LEU A 87 2.89 15.14 -15.46
CA LEU A 87 3.75 15.78 -14.48
C LEU A 87 3.08 17.01 -13.85
N SER A 88 2.29 17.76 -14.63
CA SER A 88 1.44 18.84 -14.08
C SER A 88 0.38 18.30 -13.13
N PHE A 89 -0.29 17.19 -13.47
CA PHE A 89 -1.23 16.49 -12.57
C PHE A 89 -0.56 16.08 -11.25
N LEU A 90 0.60 15.43 -11.30
CA LEU A 90 1.34 15.02 -10.10
C LEU A 90 1.76 16.23 -9.26
N THR A 91 2.33 17.26 -9.89
CA THR A 91 2.74 18.52 -9.22
C THR A 91 1.58 19.21 -8.50
N ARG A 92 0.36 19.21 -9.08
CA ARG A 92 -0.83 19.77 -8.40
C ARG A 92 -1.15 19.03 -7.11
N HIS A 93 -1.09 17.70 -7.11
CA HIS A 93 -1.41 16.88 -5.94
C HIS A 93 -0.28 16.85 -4.91
N LEU A 94 0.99 16.96 -5.33
CA LEU A 94 2.14 17.09 -4.41
C LEU A 94 2.07 18.35 -3.53
N ARG A 95 1.27 19.36 -3.88
CA ARG A 95 0.97 20.52 -3.00
C ARG A 95 -0.03 20.21 -1.88
N GLN A 96 -0.65 19.03 -1.88
CA GLN A 96 -1.74 18.65 -0.99
C GLN A 96 -1.43 17.39 -0.15
N PHE A 97 -0.51 16.54 -0.61
CA PHE A 97 -0.05 15.33 0.08
C PHE A 97 1.40 15.48 0.56
N LYS A 98 1.75 14.82 1.67
CA LYS A 98 3.13 14.77 2.18
C LYS A 98 4.04 13.94 1.28
N ALA A 99 3.50 12.86 0.70
CA ALA A 99 4.13 12.17 -0.41
C ALA A 99 3.10 11.53 -1.34
N ILE A 100 3.49 11.39 -2.61
CA ILE A 100 2.85 10.48 -3.57
C ILE A 100 3.80 9.29 -3.78
N LEU A 101 3.32 8.09 -3.48
CA LEU A 101 3.99 6.82 -3.75
C LEU A 101 3.44 6.29 -5.08
N PHE A 102 4.29 6.26 -6.11
CA PHE A 102 3.88 5.98 -7.48
C PHE A 102 4.45 4.65 -7.94
N VAL A 103 3.60 3.65 -8.13
CA VAL A 103 3.95 2.38 -8.79
C VAL A 103 3.57 2.51 -10.27
N PRO A 104 4.48 2.31 -11.22
CA PRO A 104 4.13 2.30 -12.65
C PRO A 104 3.33 1.05 -13.05
N GLY A 105 2.25 1.25 -13.80
CA GLY A 105 1.50 0.22 -14.54
C GLY A 105 1.85 0.20 -16.03
N ASN A 106 1.16 -0.62 -16.81
CA ASN A 106 1.43 -0.76 -18.25
C ASN A 106 1.07 0.51 -19.03
N HIS A 107 0.00 1.23 -18.68
CA HIS A 107 -0.38 2.45 -19.38
C HIS A 107 0.61 3.60 -19.19
N GLU A 108 1.42 3.62 -18.11
CA GLU A 108 2.53 4.58 -17.98
C GLU A 108 3.52 4.45 -19.16
N ALA A 109 3.76 3.23 -19.65
CA ALA A 109 4.71 2.91 -20.71
C ALA A 109 4.12 2.86 -22.13
N TYR A 110 2.80 2.95 -22.29
CA TYR A 110 2.15 2.94 -23.61
C TYR A 110 2.63 4.09 -24.51
N HIS A 111 2.79 3.75 -25.79
CA HIS A 111 3.37 4.60 -26.84
C HIS A 111 4.84 5.01 -26.58
N SER A 112 5.53 4.25 -25.72
CA SER A 112 6.93 4.47 -25.34
C SER A 112 7.60 3.15 -24.93
N SER A 113 8.84 3.18 -24.45
CA SER A 113 9.48 2.06 -23.77
C SER A 113 9.47 2.24 -22.25
N TRP A 114 9.64 1.15 -21.51
CA TRP A 114 9.88 1.17 -20.07
C TRP A 114 11.10 2.01 -19.67
N ALA A 115 12.15 2.00 -20.49
CA ALA A 115 13.37 2.77 -20.21
C ALA A 115 13.13 4.29 -20.28
N GLU A 116 12.45 4.76 -21.32
CA GLU A 116 12.09 6.17 -21.50
C GLU A 116 11.09 6.63 -20.40
N THR A 117 10.12 5.76 -20.07
CA THR A 117 9.14 5.96 -19.00
C THR A 117 9.80 6.15 -17.63
N MET A 118 10.67 5.23 -17.24
CA MET A 118 11.40 5.31 -15.98
C MET A 118 12.37 6.49 -15.93
N ALA A 119 13.01 6.85 -17.05
CA ALA A 119 13.85 8.04 -17.11
C ALA A 119 13.07 9.32 -16.78
N VAL A 120 11.86 9.49 -17.35
CA VAL A 120 10.99 10.65 -17.05
C VAL A 120 10.53 10.66 -15.60
N LEU A 121 10.13 9.51 -15.04
CA LEU A 121 9.66 9.43 -13.65
C LEU A 121 10.79 9.72 -12.65
N ARG A 122 12.01 9.23 -12.88
CA ARG A 122 13.18 9.51 -12.04
C ARG A 122 13.68 10.95 -12.19
N GLU A 123 13.66 11.51 -13.40
CA GLU A 123 13.95 12.94 -13.61
C GLU A 123 12.99 13.82 -12.80
N PHE A 124 11.69 13.50 -12.80
CA PHE A 124 10.68 14.23 -12.03
C PHE A 124 10.84 14.03 -10.51
N GLU A 125 11.16 12.82 -10.04
CA GLU A 125 11.49 12.53 -8.65
C GLU A 125 12.63 13.43 -8.13
N GLU A 126 13.73 13.55 -8.87
CA GLU A 126 14.83 14.45 -8.52
C GLU A 126 14.46 15.94 -8.60
N GLN A 127 13.56 16.33 -9.50
CA GLN A 127 13.09 17.73 -9.58
C GLN A 127 12.21 18.08 -8.37
N VAL A 128 11.32 17.18 -7.96
CA VAL A 128 10.46 17.35 -6.79
C VAL A 128 11.27 17.37 -5.49
N GLU A 129 12.29 16.52 -5.33
CA GLU A 129 13.16 16.53 -4.15
C GLU A 129 13.86 17.89 -3.94
N ARG A 130 14.11 18.64 -5.03
CA ARG A 130 14.75 19.97 -5.00
C ARG A 130 13.76 21.11 -4.75
N ASP A 131 12.44 20.88 -4.85
CA ASP A 131 11.39 21.88 -4.61
C ASP A 131 10.72 21.67 -3.24
N GLY A 132 11.25 22.35 -2.22
CA GLY A 132 10.70 22.33 -0.86
C GLY A 132 9.29 22.94 -0.69
N SER A 133 8.62 23.38 -1.76
CA SER A 133 7.20 23.74 -1.75
C SER A 133 6.26 22.56 -2.03
N LEU A 134 6.81 21.41 -2.43
CA LEU A 134 6.09 20.18 -2.73
C LEU A 134 6.30 19.13 -1.63
N GLY A 135 5.35 18.20 -1.52
CA GLY A 135 5.59 16.91 -0.86
C GLY A 135 6.54 16.03 -1.67
N GLN A 136 6.91 14.87 -1.11
CA GLN A 136 7.81 13.93 -1.78
C GLN A 136 7.12 13.19 -2.93
N PHE A 137 7.78 13.05 -4.07
CA PHE A 137 7.42 12.04 -5.07
C PHE A 137 8.34 10.84 -4.87
N ALA A 138 7.79 9.62 -4.82
CA ALA A 138 8.57 8.40 -4.65
C ALA A 138 8.15 7.35 -5.69
N VAL A 139 9.03 7.05 -6.64
CA VAL A 139 8.80 6.09 -7.72
C VAL A 139 9.19 4.69 -7.24
N LEU A 140 8.16 3.87 -7.00
CA LEU A 140 8.26 2.53 -6.47
C LEU A 140 8.40 1.50 -7.61
N ASP A 141 9.58 1.48 -8.22
CA ASP A 141 10.06 0.43 -9.12
C ASP A 141 11.16 -0.37 -8.41
N ARG A 142 10.74 -1.40 -7.65
CA ARG A 142 11.57 -2.12 -6.64
C ARG A 142 12.15 -1.15 -5.59
N GLY A 143 11.26 -0.33 -5.03
CA GLY A 143 11.58 0.73 -4.06
C GLY A 143 10.96 0.50 -2.69
N THR A 144 11.64 1.01 -1.66
CA THR A 144 11.21 0.94 -0.25
C THR A 144 10.97 2.36 0.28
N TYR A 145 9.77 2.64 0.79
CA TYR A 145 9.42 3.89 1.47
C TYR A 145 9.16 3.66 2.96
N ARG A 146 9.65 4.56 3.80
CA ARG A 146 9.50 4.51 5.27
C ARG A 146 8.83 5.79 5.77
N PRO A 147 7.51 5.77 6.04
CA PRO A 147 6.80 6.90 6.62
C PRO A 147 7.47 7.37 7.93
N PRO A 148 7.83 8.66 8.09
CA PRO A 148 8.57 9.13 9.26
C PRO A 148 7.83 8.89 10.58
N GLY A 149 8.51 8.22 11.51
CA GLY A 149 8.02 7.97 12.87
C GLY A 149 7.11 6.75 13.04
N LEU A 150 6.95 5.92 12.01
CA LEU A 150 6.21 4.64 12.08
C LEU A 150 7.16 3.43 12.05
N ASP A 151 6.69 2.29 12.55
CA ASP A 151 7.29 0.96 12.41
C ASP A 151 6.82 0.20 11.15
N THR A 152 6.22 0.95 10.22
CA THR A 152 5.69 0.49 8.94
C THR A 152 6.70 0.72 7.82
N VAL A 153 6.84 -0.29 6.96
CA VAL A 153 7.62 -0.22 5.72
C VAL A 153 6.70 -0.47 4.54
N ILE A 154 6.81 0.38 3.52
CA ILE A 154 6.06 0.25 2.28
C ILE A 154 7.01 -0.21 1.20
N LEU A 155 6.72 -1.34 0.58
CA LEU A 155 7.44 -1.88 -0.57
C LEU A 155 6.61 -1.67 -1.83
N GLY A 156 7.24 -1.32 -2.95
CA GLY A 156 6.53 -1.34 -4.22
C GLY A 156 7.38 -1.57 -5.46
N CYS A 157 6.76 -2.25 -6.42
CA CYS A 157 7.22 -2.55 -7.76
C CYS A 157 6.00 -2.80 -8.64
N SER A 158 6.14 -2.81 -9.96
CA SER A 158 5.02 -3.13 -10.85
C SER A 158 4.45 -4.54 -10.59
N LEU A 159 5.31 -5.53 -10.32
CA LEU A 159 4.98 -6.95 -10.16
C LEU A 159 4.36 -7.56 -11.41
N PHE A 160 4.96 -7.31 -12.58
CA PHE A 160 4.58 -7.96 -13.85
C PHE A 160 4.16 -9.42 -13.63
N SER A 161 3.04 -9.85 -14.21
CA SER A 161 2.52 -11.21 -13.99
C SER A 161 3.37 -12.28 -14.69
N HIS A 162 3.43 -13.50 -14.14
CA HIS A 162 4.04 -14.62 -14.85
C HIS A 162 3.11 -15.14 -15.96
N VAL A 163 3.61 -15.17 -17.19
CA VAL A 163 2.94 -15.72 -18.37
C VAL A 163 3.48 -17.14 -18.67
N PRO A 164 2.69 -18.21 -18.44
CA PRO A 164 3.09 -19.57 -18.80
C PRO A 164 3.30 -19.73 -20.31
N LYS A 165 4.26 -20.58 -20.70
CA LYS A 165 4.64 -20.78 -22.11
C LYS A 165 3.47 -21.19 -22.99
N GLU A 166 2.57 -22.02 -22.47
CA GLU A 166 1.34 -22.48 -23.13
C GLU A 166 0.25 -21.40 -23.26
N ARG A 167 0.37 -20.28 -22.55
CA ARG A 167 -0.50 -19.09 -22.68
C ARG A 167 0.13 -17.97 -23.50
N GLY A 168 1.45 -18.01 -23.73
CA GLY A 168 2.22 -16.94 -24.38
C GLY A 168 1.55 -16.33 -25.62
N MET A 169 1.20 -17.16 -26.62
CA MET A 169 0.53 -16.69 -27.86
C MET A 169 -0.82 -16.01 -27.60
N ALA A 170 -1.63 -16.52 -26.67
CA ALA A 170 -2.94 -15.95 -26.36
C ALA A 170 -2.82 -14.61 -25.61
N ILE A 171 -1.79 -14.48 -24.79
CA ILE A 171 -1.43 -13.25 -24.06
C ILE A 171 -0.87 -12.20 -25.01
N GLU A 172 0.13 -12.57 -25.83
CA GLU A 172 0.78 -11.71 -26.82
C GLU A 172 -0.22 -11.12 -27.81
N MET A 173 -1.22 -11.90 -28.23
CA MET A 173 -2.30 -11.43 -29.12
C MET A 173 -3.47 -10.75 -28.40
N GLY A 174 -3.59 -10.92 -27.08
CA GLY A 174 -4.80 -10.56 -26.31
C GLY A 174 -4.62 -9.40 -25.33
N VAL A 175 -3.38 -8.94 -25.10
CA VAL A 175 -3.05 -7.85 -24.17
C VAL A 175 -2.32 -6.74 -24.93
N ASN A 176 -2.80 -5.50 -24.78
CA ASN A 176 -2.31 -4.35 -25.54
C ASN A 176 -0.83 -3.99 -25.25
N ASP A 177 -0.30 -4.39 -24.10
CA ASP A 177 1.10 -4.18 -23.68
C ASP A 177 2.11 -4.53 -24.78
N PHE A 178 1.93 -5.68 -25.43
CA PHE A 178 2.84 -6.20 -26.46
C PHE A 178 2.69 -5.51 -27.84
N PHE A 179 1.75 -4.58 -27.97
CA PHE A 179 1.53 -3.75 -29.16
C PHE A 179 1.81 -2.27 -28.92
N LEU A 180 1.55 -1.78 -27.70
CA LEU A 180 1.62 -0.36 -27.36
C LEU A 180 2.91 0.00 -26.60
N ILE A 181 3.55 -0.94 -25.92
CA ILE A 181 4.88 -0.74 -25.31
C ILE A 181 5.94 -1.15 -26.34
N LYS A 182 6.82 -0.21 -26.64
CA LYS A 182 7.93 -0.36 -27.58
C LYS A 182 8.94 -1.40 -27.06
N ASP A 183 9.34 -2.30 -27.95
CA ASP A 183 10.37 -3.32 -27.73
C ASP A 183 10.08 -4.22 -26.50
N TRP A 184 8.79 -4.51 -26.22
CA TRP A 184 8.37 -5.32 -25.07
C TRP A 184 7.79 -6.67 -25.50
N THR A 185 8.48 -7.77 -25.16
CA THR A 185 8.03 -9.13 -25.46
C THR A 185 7.49 -9.85 -24.21
N VAL A 186 6.80 -10.98 -24.41
CA VAL A 186 6.42 -11.89 -23.31
C VAL A 186 7.64 -12.39 -22.53
N ALA A 187 8.81 -12.52 -23.18
CA ALA A 187 10.04 -12.89 -22.49
C ALA A 187 10.54 -11.77 -21.57
N ASP A 188 10.47 -10.51 -22.01
CA ASP A 188 10.85 -9.34 -21.20
C ASP A 188 9.90 -9.14 -20.01
N HIS A 189 8.60 -9.33 -20.24
CA HIS A 189 7.58 -9.33 -19.19
C HIS A 189 7.85 -10.39 -18.12
N ASN A 190 8.17 -11.63 -18.51
CA ASN A 190 8.54 -12.70 -17.57
C ASN A 190 9.89 -12.45 -16.86
N ASN A 191 10.87 -11.84 -17.55
CA ASN A 191 12.12 -11.44 -16.93
C ASN A 191 11.91 -10.34 -15.88
N ALA A 192 10.98 -9.40 -16.13
CA ALA A 192 10.58 -8.37 -15.19
C ALA A 192 9.82 -8.95 -13.99
N HIS A 193 8.89 -9.89 -14.22
CA HIS A 193 8.22 -10.66 -13.17
C HIS A 193 9.24 -11.29 -12.20
N GLN A 194 10.20 -12.05 -12.73
CA GLN A 194 11.18 -12.77 -11.93
C GLN A 194 12.08 -11.83 -11.11
N ARG A 195 12.43 -10.66 -11.68
CA ARG A 195 13.18 -9.61 -10.99
C ARG A 195 12.39 -8.99 -9.83
N ASP A 196 11.14 -8.63 -10.07
CA ASP A 196 10.27 -7.99 -9.08
C ASP A 196 9.95 -8.96 -7.93
N LEU A 197 9.65 -10.22 -8.25
CA LEU A 197 9.38 -11.26 -7.26
C LEU A 197 10.61 -11.59 -6.41
N SER A 198 11.79 -11.73 -7.02
CA SER A 198 13.04 -11.95 -6.26
C SER A 198 13.29 -10.81 -5.29
N TRP A 199 13.21 -9.56 -5.77
CA TRP A 199 13.42 -8.38 -4.94
C TRP A 199 12.42 -8.30 -3.78
N LEU A 200 11.12 -8.54 -4.02
CA LEU A 200 10.12 -8.55 -2.94
C LEU A 200 10.41 -9.62 -1.89
N ASN A 201 10.78 -10.83 -2.30
CA ASN A 201 11.11 -11.92 -1.39
C ASN A 201 12.37 -11.62 -0.57
N ASP A 202 13.40 -11.06 -1.19
CA ASP A 202 14.66 -10.69 -0.53
C ASP A 202 14.48 -9.54 0.46
N GLU A 203 13.74 -8.49 0.08
CA GLU A 203 13.44 -7.34 0.95
C GLU A 203 12.55 -7.75 2.14
N VAL A 204 11.50 -8.56 1.91
CA VAL A 204 10.68 -9.12 3.00
C VAL A 204 11.51 -10.02 3.92
N ALA A 205 12.39 -10.87 3.38
CA ALA A 205 13.30 -11.69 4.19
C ALA A 205 14.21 -10.84 5.09
N MET A 206 14.72 -9.71 4.59
CA MET A 206 15.51 -8.77 5.38
C MET A 206 14.66 -8.10 6.48
N LEU A 207 13.46 -7.63 6.14
CA LEU A 207 12.57 -6.92 7.08
C LEU A 207 12.03 -7.83 8.18
N GLU A 208 11.89 -9.14 7.94
CA GLU A 208 11.57 -10.13 8.98
C GLU A 208 12.56 -10.10 10.15
N GLY A 209 13.85 -9.93 9.88
CA GLY A 209 14.90 -9.81 10.90
C GLY A 209 14.93 -8.47 11.66
N GLN A 210 14.24 -7.42 11.17
CA GLN A 210 14.27 -6.09 11.79
C GLN A 210 13.22 -5.94 12.90
N CYS A 211 13.65 -5.86 14.16
CA CYS A 211 12.75 -5.66 15.32
C CYS A 211 11.97 -4.34 15.26
N THR A 212 12.47 -3.33 14.53
CA THR A 212 11.84 -2.01 14.34
C THR A 212 10.79 -1.97 13.23
N THR A 213 10.65 -3.05 12.46
CA THR A 213 9.61 -3.16 11.42
C THR A 213 8.60 -4.23 11.87
N THR A 214 7.34 -3.83 12.11
CA THR A 214 6.27 -4.74 12.54
C THR A 214 5.16 -4.88 11.48
N ASN A 215 5.03 -3.87 10.62
CA ASN A 215 4.06 -3.78 9.55
C ASN A 215 4.76 -3.61 8.20
N ILE A 216 4.43 -4.46 7.23
CA ILE A 216 4.84 -4.30 5.83
C ILE A 216 3.57 -4.15 4.98
N ILE A 217 3.55 -3.08 4.18
CA ILE A 217 2.54 -2.83 3.16
C ILE A 217 3.22 -3.05 1.80
N ILE A 218 2.64 -3.88 0.94
CA ILE A 218 3.10 -4.07 -0.43
C ILE A 218 2.16 -3.34 -1.38
N LEU A 219 2.72 -2.57 -2.31
CA LEU A 219 2.02 -1.79 -3.33
C LEU A 219 2.48 -2.28 -4.71
N THR A 220 1.58 -2.86 -5.50
CA THR A 220 1.88 -3.32 -6.87
C THR A 220 0.88 -2.78 -7.86
N HIS A 221 1.14 -2.90 -9.17
CA HIS A 221 0.09 -2.64 -10.18
C HIS A 221 -0.63 -3.94 -10.53
N TRP A 222 0.10 -4.95 -11.00
CA TRP A 222 -0.43 -6.28 -11.26
C TRP A 222 -0.89 -6.98 -9.97
N SER A 223 -1.90 -7.86 -10.09
CA SER A 223 -2.45 -8.59 -8.94
C SER A 223 -1.55 -9.76 -8.50
N PRO A 224 -1.28 -9.91 -7.18
CA PRO A 224 -0.46 -10.98 -6.62
C PRO A 224 -1.21 -12.30 -6.41
N SER A 225 -2.50 -12.35 -6.74
CA SER A 225 -3.35 -13.51 -6.45
C SER A 225 -4.41 -13.74 -7.53
N GLN A 226 -4.74 -15.03 -7.72
CA GLN A 226 -5.82 -15.52 -8.58
C GLN A 226 -6.96 -16.14 -7.75
N LEU A 227 -7.07 -15.78 -6.47
CA LEU A 227 -8.16 -16.23 -5.60
C LEU A 227 -9.53 -15.72 -6.14
N PRO A 228 -10.62 -16.51 -6.04
CA PRO A 228 -11.94 -16.10 -6.54
C PRO A 228 -12.49 -14.80 -5.91
N ALA A 229 -12.05 -14.43 -4.71
CA ALA A 229 -12.48 -13.22 -4.01
C ALA A 229 -11.80 -11.92 -4.51
N VAL A 230 -10.73 -12.04 -5.31
CA VAL A 230 -9.95 -10.92 -5.87
C VAL A 230 -9.88 -10.95 -7.40
N THR A 231 -10.56 -11.91 -8.03
CA THR A 231 -10.64 -12.09 -9.48
C THR A 231 -12.07 -11.80 -9.92
N ASP A 232 -12.25 -10.99 -10.96
CA ASP A 232 -13.57 -10.77 -11.54
C ASP A 232 -14.16 -12.12 -12.02
N PRO A 233 -15.38 -12.51 -11.58
CA PRO A 233 -16.02 -13.74 -12.03
C PRO A 233 -16.12 -13.89 -13.55
N LYS A 234 -16.19 -12.79 -14.32
CA LYS A 234 -16.23 -12.81 -15.79
C LYS A 234 -14.91 -13.23 -16.45
N HIS A 235 -13.82 -13.27 -15.69
CA HIS A 235 -12.47 -13.62 -16.15
C HIS A 235 -11.95 -14.95 -15.59
N ILE A 236 -12.74 -15.67 -14.79
CA ILE A 236 -12.40 -17.02 -14.32
C ILE A 236 -12.25 -17.96 -15.53
N GLY A 237 -11.07 -18.58 -15.65
CA GLY A 237 -10.74 -19.48 -16.75
C GLY A 237 -10.40 -18.80 -18.08
N SER A 238 -10.34 -17.47 -18.14
CA SER A 238 -9.93 -16.74 -19.35
C SER A 238 -8.50 -17.14 -19.79
N PRO A 239 -8.24 -17.33 -21.09
CA PRO A 239 -6.91 -17.69 -21.58
C PRO A 239 -5.86 -16.59 -21.36
N ILE A 240 -6.27 -15.36 -21.03
CA ILE A 240 -5.40 -14.20 -20.83
C ILE A 240 -5.26 -13.75 -19.36
N THR A 241 -5.84 -14.46 -18.38
CA THR A 241 -5.79 -14.07 -16.94
C THR A 241 -4.35 -13.88 -16.41
N SER A 242 -3.39 -14.64 -16.95
CA SER A 242 -1.96 -14.55 -16.60
C SER A 242 -1.24 -13.29 -17.11
N GLY A 243 -1.94 -12.39 -17.82
CA GLY A 243 -1.41 -11.05 -18.18
C GLY A 243 -1.79 -9.95 -17.19
N PHE A 244 -2.70 -10.26 -16.26
CA PHE A 244 -3.24 -9.32 -15.27
C PHE A 244 -2.91 -9.72 -13.82
N SER A 245 -2.63 -11.00 -13.61
CA SER A 245 -2.47 -11.59 -12.28
C SER A 245 -1.52 -12.78 -12.29
N THR A 246 -0.81 -12.97 -11.18
CA THR A 246 -0.03 -14.18 -10.89
C THR A 246 -0.49 -14.75 -9.54
N ASN A 247 -0.15 -16.00 -9.23
CA ASN A 247 -0.52 -16.63 -7.96
C ASN A 247 0.69 -16.79 -7.06
N LEU A 248 0.85 -15.91 -6.07
CA LEU A 248 2.03 -15.87 -5.19
C LEU A 248 1.78 -16.48 -3.80
N VAL A 249 0.74 -17.28 -3.60
CA VAL A 249 0.33 -17.76 -2.27
C VAL A 249 1.42 -18.49 -1.46
N ASP A 250 2.37 -19.14 -2.15
CA ASP A 250 3.49 -19.89 -1.56
C ASP A 250 4.76 -19.03 -1.38
N GLU A 251 4.78 -17.80 -1.91
CA GLU A 251 5.95 -16.93 -1.91
C GLU A 251 6.17 -16.27 -0.55
N ARG A 252 7.43 -15.92 -0.24
CA ARG A 252 7.78 -15.33 1.07
C ARG A 252 7.13 -13.96 1.29
N CYS A 253 7.04 -13.15 0.24
CA CYS A 253 6.34 -11.87 0.26
C CYS A 253 4.83 -12.02 0.54
N PHE A 254 4.23 -13.18 0.25
CA PHE A 254 2.83 -13.47 0.56
C PHE A 254 2.67 -14.15 1.93
N THR A 255 3.59 -15.03 2.32
CA THR A 255 3.52 -15.85 3.55
C THR A 255 4.14 -15.18 4.78
N SER A 256 4.83 -14.05 4.65
CA SER A 256 5.40 -13.34 5.79
C SER A 256 4.33 -12.76 6.72
N TYR A 257 4.41 -13.10 8.02
CA TYR A 257 3.51 -12.58 9.05
C TYR A 257 3.61 -11.07 9.25
N LYS A 258 4.70 -10.42 8.80
CA LYS A 258 4.85 -8.96 8.85
C LYS A 258 4.12 -8.24 7.72
N VAL A 259 3.90 -8.89 6.58
CA VAL A 259 3.10 -8.33 5.49
C VAL A 259 1.63 -8.35 5.93
N LYS A 260 1.05 -7.16 6.12
CA LYS A 260 -0.33 -6.98 6.63
C LYS A 260 -1.31 -6.56 5.54
N THR A 261 -0.84 -5.77 4.58
CA THR A 261 -1.67 -5.30 3.45
C THR A 261 -0.90 -5.44 2.15
N TRP A 262 -1.58 -5.91 1.11
CA TRP A 262 -1.14 -5.83 -0.28
C TRP A 262 -2.21 -5.10 -1.08
N ALA A 263 -1.85 -3.95 -1.65
CA ALA A 263 -2.74 -3.17 -2.52
C ALA A 263 -2.27 -3.25 -3.99
N PHE A 264 -3.22 -3.36 -4.92
CA PHE A 264 -2.95 -3.53 -6.36
C PHE A 264 -4.04 -2.93 -7.26
N GLY A 265 -3.81 -2.93 -8.58
CA GLY A 265 -4.69 -2.43 -9.65
C GLY A 265 -4.86 -3.42 -10.81
N HIS A 266 -4.87 -2.92 -12.06
CA HIS A 266 -4.84 -3.63 -13.35
C HIS A 266 -6.04 -4.51 -13.73
N THR A 267 -6.67 -5.19 -12.75
CA THR A 267 -7.73 -6.16 -13.02
C THR A 267 -9.10 -5.55 -13.31
N HIS A 268 -9.23 -4.22 -13.14
CA HIS A 268 -10.45 -3.42 -13.16
C HIS A 268 -11.58 -4.01 -12.28
N TYR A 269 -11.17 -4.63 -11.16
CA TYR A 269 -12.06 -5.29 -10.22
C TYR A 269 -11.72 -4.84 -8.79
N ASN A 270 -12.63 -4.10 -8.18
CA ASN A 270 -12.45 -3.60 -6.82
C ASN A 270 -12.74 -4.68 -5.79
N CYS A 271 -11.79 -4.92 -4.89
CA CYS A 271 -11.92 -5.89 -3.82
C CYS A 271 -11.32 -5.34 -2.51
N HIS A 272 -11.90 -5.74 -1.39
CA HIS A 272 -11.29 -5.55 -0.07
C HIS A 272 -11.55 -6.82 0.73
N VAL A 273 -10.55 -7.68 0.78
CA VAL A 273 -10.63 -9.03 1.35
C VAL A 273 -9.60 -9.14 2.46
N GLU A 274 -10.01 -9.65 3.62
CA GLU A 274 -9.08 -10.06 4.67
C GLU A 274 -9.08 -11.60 4.69
N MET A 275 -7.91 -12.21 4.51
CA MET A 275 -7.75 -13.67 4.47
C MET A 275 -6.78 -14.14 5.55
N GLU A 276 -7.13 -15.21 6.24
CA GLU A 276 -6.21 -15.90 7.13
C GLU A 276 -5.29 -16.79 6.28
N ARG A 277 -3.98 -16.56 6.36
CA ARG A 277 -2.98 -17.37 5.66
C ARG A 277 -2.58 -18.58 6.50
N GLU A 278 -2.24 -19.67 5.81
CA GLU A 278 -1.81 -20.93 6.42
C GLU A 278 -0.51 -20.79 7.24
N ASN A 279 -0.15 -21.85 7.96
CA ASN A 279 1.14 -22.00 8.65
C ASN A 279 1.49 -20.89 9.66
N GLY A 280 0.49 -20.16 10.18
CA GLY A 280 0.69 -19.08 11.14
C GLY A 280 1.12 -17.74 10.53
N ALA A 281 1.08 -17.61 9.20
CA ALA A 281 1.31 -16.34 8.51
C ALA A 281 0.25 -15.27 8.86
N GLY A 282 -0.91 -15.68 9.38
CA GLY A 282 -1.94 -14.79 9.92
C GLY A 282 -2.62 -13.93 8.86
N MET A 283 -3.38 -12.93 9.28
CA MET A 283 -4.21 -12.12 8.39
C MET A 283 -3.41 -11.29 7.38
N LEU A 284 -3.80 -11.41 6.10
CA LEU A 284 -3.42 -10.52 5.01
C LEU A 284 -4.66 -9.78 4.51
N ARG A 285 -4.56 -8.46 4.35
CA ARG A 285 -5.54 -7.66 3.63
C ARG A 285 -5.12 -7.52 2.16
N LEU A 286 -5.95 -8.03 1.25
CA LEU A 286 -5.86 -7.75 -0.18
C LEU A 286 -6.81 -6.61 -0.54
N LEU A 287 -6.33 -5.60 -1.27
CA LEU A 287 -7.08 -4.39 -1.58
C LEU A 287 -6.85 -3.95 -3.04
N ALA A 288 -7.93 -3.62 -3.74
CA ALA A 288 -7.86 -2.89 -5.01
C ALA A 288 -8.88 -1.76 -5.01
N ASN A 289 -8.49 -0.59 -5.54
CA ASN A 289 -9.33 0.60 -5.64
C ASN A 289 -9.06 1.36 -6.95
N GLN A 290 -9.51 0.71 -8.00
CA GLN A 290 -9.33 0.94 -9.42
C GLN A 290 -10.51 1.76 -9.94
N ARG A 291 -10.26 2.85 -10.66
CA ARG A 291 -11.34 3.61 -11.32
C ARG A 291 -11.82 2.88 -12.57
N GLY A 292 -10.91 2.27 -13.32
CA GLY A 292 -11.16 1.70 -14.64
C GLY A 292 -11.38 2.76 -15.72
N TYR A 293 -11.49 2.31 -16.97
CA TYR A 293 -11.62 3.18 -18.14
C TYR A 293 -12.77 4.20 -18.02
N TYR A 294 -12.59 5.37 -18.61
CA TYR A 294 -13.62 6.43 -18.62
C TYR A 294 -15.00 5.95 -19.07
N PHE A 295 -15.06 5.08 -20.09
CA PHE A 295 -16.29 4.51 -20.66
C PHE A 295 -16.77 3.23 -19.97
N ALA A 296 -16.00 2.67 -19.04
CA ALA A 296 -16.27 1.41 -18.35
C ALA A 296 -15.62 1.42 -16.96
N GLN A 297 -16.10 2.32 -16.10
CA GLN A 297 -15.58 2.45 -14.73
C GLN A 297 -15.91 1.20 -13.91
N ALA A 298 -14.97 0.81 -13.04
CA ALA A 298 -15.10 -0.37 -12.20
C ALA A 298 -16.07 -0.11 -11.03
N ASP A 299 -17.01 -1.04 -10.81
CA ASP A 299 -17.94 -0.97 -9.70
C ASP A 299 -17.19 -0.89 -8.35
N GLY A 300 -17.72 -0.11 -7.41
CA GLY A 300 -17.17 -0.01 -6.05
C GLY A 300 -15.91 0.88 -5.89
N PHE A 301 -15.49 1.61 -6.94
CA PHE A 301 -14.43 2.60 -6.83
C PHE A 301 -14.78 3.70 -5.83
N ASP A 302 -13.87 3.98 -4.88
CA ASP A 302 -14.01 5.06 -3.91
C ASP A 302 -12.80 6.00 -3.99
N VAL A 303 -12.99 7.20 -4.54
CA VAL A 303 -11.92 8.21 -4.62
C VAL A 303 -11.35 8.59 -3.24
N GLY A 304 -12.10 8.34 -2.16
CA GLY A 304 -11.68 8.60 -0.79
C GLY A 304 -11.12 7.40 -0.03
N LYS A 305 -10.86 6.26 -0.69
CA LYS A 305 -10.37 5.04 -0.05
C LYS A 305 -9.04 5.27 0.68
N THR A 306 -9.00 5.01 1.98
CA THR A 306 -7.77 5.02 2.78
C THR A 306 -7.52 3.70 3.48
N ILE A 307 -6.25 3.46 3.81
CA ILE A 307 -5.82 2.48 4.81
C ILE A 307 -4.90 3.16 5.82
N ARG A 308 -4.89 2.63 7.05
CA ARG A 308 -3.92 3.03 8.08
C ARG A 308 -2.53 2.49 7.74
N LEU A 309 -1.53 3.33 7.93
CA LEU A 309 -0.12 2.94 8.03
C LEU A 309 0.18 2.34 9.41
#